data_AF-A0A9C8XDW1-F1
#
_entry.id   AF-A0A9C8XDW1-F1
#
_cell.length_a   1.000
_cell.length_b   1.000
_cell.length_c   1.000
_cell.angle_alpha   90.00
_cell.angle_beta   90.00
_cell.angle_gamma   90.00
#
_symmetry.space_group_name_H-M   'P 1'
#
loop_
_entity.id
_entity.type
_entity.pdbx_description
1 polymer ?
#
loop_
_entity_poly.entity_id
_entity_poly.type
_entity_poly.pdbx_seq_one_letter_code
_entity_poly.pdbx_strand_id
1 'polypeptide(L)'
;MTKILNTKTISAIQGQGKRQKGFTLIEIAIVLVIIGLLLGGVLKGQELINTARVRALNNSVDGVTAAWFSFQDRYRAFPGDYTQATVNLPDPNGLIANGNGDGLV
;
A
#
# COMPACT_ATOMS: atom_id res chain seq x y z
N MET A 1 64.36 43.11 -46.94
CA MET A 1 63.57 43.05 -45.69
C MET A 1 62.33 42.21 -45.96
N THR A 2 62.43 40.88 -45.90
CA THR A 2 61.23 40.02 -46.01
C THR A 2 61.49 38.76 -45.19
N LYS A 3 60.90 38.72 -43.98
CA LYS A 3 60.86 37.54 -43.12
C LYS A 3 59.76 36.61 -43.65
N ILE A 4 60.12 35.38 -44.00
CA ILE A 4 59.16 34.30 -44.23
C ILE A 4 58.84 33.70 -42.85
N LEU A 5 57.64 33.97 -42.35
CA LEU A 5 57.13 33.40 -41.10
C LEU A 5 56.63 31.97 -41.34
N ASN A 6 57.16 31.09 -40.50
CA ASN A 6 56.93 29.65 -40.40
C ASN A 6 55.43 29.28 -40.30
N THR A 7 54.96 28.43 -41.21
CA THR A 7 53.58 27.93 -41.27
C THR A 7 53.19 26.97 -40.15
N LYS A 8 54.13 26.53 -39.28
CA LYS A 8 53.84 25.61 -38.17
C LYS A 8 52.99 26.19 -37.02
N THR A 9 52.81 27.51 -36.93
CA THR A 9 52.00 28.12 -35.84
C THR A 9 50.50 28.15 -36.11
N ILE A 10 50.06 27.96 -37.36
CA ILE A 10 48.63 28.00 -37.74
C ILE A 10 47.90 26.71 -37.32
N SER A 11 48.61 25.59 -37.18
CA SER A 11 48.02 24.30 -36.79
C SER A 11 47.60 24.21 -35.31
N ALA A 12 48.02 25.16 -34.45
CA ALA A 12 47.78 25.11 -33.00
C ALA A 12 46.40 25.67 -32.56
N ILE A 13 45.58 26.18 -33.49
CA ILE A 13 44.25 26.79 -33.20
C ILE A 13 43.10 25.90 -33.71
N GLN A 14 43.35 24.63 -34.01
CA GLN A 14 42.25 23.68 -34.25
C GLN A 14 41.82 23.09 -32.90
N GLY A 15 40.86 23.77 -32.27
CA GLY A 15 40.19 23.26 -31.07
C GLY A 15 39.60 21.88 -31.35
N GLN A 16 40.11 20.87 -30.67
CA GLN A 16 39.55 19.52 -30.73
C GLN A 16 38.18 19.52 -30.03
N GLY A 17 37.11 19.73 -30.81
CA GLY A 17 35.76 19.52 -30.35
C GLY A 17 35.58 18.05 -29.96
N LYS A 18 35.52 17.77 -28.65
CA LYS A 18 35.18 16.42 -28.15
C LYS A 18 33.82 16.03 -28.72
N ARG A 19 33.75 14.93 -29.46
CA ARG A 19 32.47 14.35 -29.92
C ARG A 19 31.65 13.96 -28.69
N GLN A 20 30.59 14.70 -28.40
CA GLN A 20 29.60 14.31 -27.40
C GLN A 20 28.88 13.06 -27.92
N LYS A 21 29.03 11.93 -27.22
CA LYS A 21 28.17 10.76 -27.44
C LYS A 21 26.79 11.11 -26.88
N GLY A 22 25.84 11.42 -27.77
CA GLY A 22 24.43 11.54 -27.42
C GLY A 22 23.82 10.17 -27.12
N PHE A 23 22.76 10.14 -26.31
CA PHE A 23 21.97 8.94 -26.08
C PHE A 23 21.27 8.51 -27.38
N THR A 24 21.18 7.20 -27.57
CA THR A 24 20.45 6.60 -28.67
C THR A 24 18.94 6.63 -28.41
N LEU A 25 18.14 6.66 -29.47
CA LEU A 25 16.68 6.56 -29.34
C LEU A 25 16.25 5.25 -28.67
N ILE A 26 17.00 4.17 -28.90
CA ILE A 26 16.70 2.85 -28.30
C ILE A 26 16.93 2.84 -26.79
N GLU A 27 17.95 3.55 -26.29
CA GLU A 27 18.21 3.67 -24.86
C GLU A 27 17.05 4.36 -24.14
N ILE A 28 16.54 5.46 -24.69
CA ILE A 28 15.38 6.15 -24.10
C ILE A 28 14.08 5.34 -24.31
N ALA A 29 13.92 4.65 -25.44
CA ALA A 29 12.74 3.82 -25.71
C ALA A 29 12.57 2.71 -24.66
N ILE A 30 13.63 1.99 -24.31
CA ILE A 30 13.56 0.92 -23.31
C ILE A 30 13.26 1.49 -21.91
N VAL A 31 13.83 2.65 -21.58
CA VAL A 31 13.58 3.32 -20.30
C VAL A 31 12.10 3.70 -20.17
N LEU A 32 11.50 4.27 -21.22
CA LEU A 32 10.06 4.61 -21.22
C LEU A 32 9.17 3.38 -21.09
N VAL A 33 9.55 2.25 -21.72
CA VAL A 33 8.83 0.98 -21.56
C VAL A 33 8.88 0.52 -20.11
N ILE A 34 10.04 0.52 -19.47
CA ILE A 34 10.19 0.09 -18.08
C ILE A 34 9.36 0.99 -17.16
N ILE A 35 9.41 2.32 -17.34
CA ILE A 35 8.60 3.26 -16.54
C ILE A 35 7.10 2.98 -16.75
N GLY A 36 6.66 2.72 -17.98
CA GLY A 36 5.27 2.37 -18.28
C GLY A 36 4.81 1.08 -17.57
N LEU A 37 5.65 0.05 -17.58
CA LEU A 37 5.37 -1.22 -16.91
C LEU A 37 5.35 -1.07 -15.38
N LEU A 38 6.29 -0.30 -14.81
CA LEU A 38 6.34 -0.05 -13.38
C LEU A 38 5.12 0.73 -12.90
N LEU A 39 4.75 1.81 -13.60
CA LEU A 39 3.57 2.60 -13.26
C LEU A 39 2.29 1.76 -13.38
N GLY A 40 2.15 0.96 -14.45
CA GLY A 40 1.03 0.04 -14.62
C GLY A 40 0.94 -1.00 -13.49
N GLY A 41 2.09 -1.56 -13.08
CA GLY A 41 2.17 -2.53 -11.99
C GLY A 41 1.82 -1.93 -10.62
N VAL A 42 2.30 -0.73 -10.31
CA VAL A 42 2.03 -0.05 -9.02
C VAL A 42 0.55 0.31 -8.88
N LEU A 43 -0.07 0.86 -9.93
CA LEU A 43 -1.48 1.21 -9.90
C LEU A 43 -2.36 -0.02 -9.63
N LYS A 44 -2.07 -1.14 -10.31
CA LYS A 44 -2.81 -2.38 -10.05
C LYS A 44 -2.51 -2.96 -8.68
N GLY A 45 -1.25 -2.88 -8.22
CA GLY A 45 -0.85 -3.31 -6.88
C GLY A 45 -1.59 -2.58 -5.76
N GLN A 46 -1.78 -1.26 -5.90
CA GLN A 46 -2.54 -0.46 -4.95
C GLN A 46 -4.02 -0.87 -4.88
N GLU A 47 -4.65 -1.12 -6.04
CA GLU A 47 -6.05 -1.58 -6.11
C GLU A 47 -6.23 -2.94 -5.42
N LEU A 48 -5.28 -3.86 -5.62
CA LEU A 48 -5.28 -5.18 -4.96
C LEU A 48 -5.20 -5.05 -3.44
N ILE A 49 -4.33 -4.18 -2.93
CA ILE A 49 -4.21 -3.93 -1.48
C ILE A 49 -5.52 -3.36 -0.91
N ASN A 50 -6.11 -2.38 -1.61
CA ASN A 50 -7.37 -1.78 -1.17
C ASN A 50 -8.51 -2.81 -1.13
N THR A 51 -8.61 -3.64 -2.17
CA THR A 51 -9.58 -4.75 -2.24
C THR A 51 -9.37 -5.74 -1.10
N ALA A 52 -8.13 -6.09 -0.79
CA ALA A 52 -7.82 -6.98 0.33
C ALA A 52 -8.24 -6.40 1.68
N ARG A 53 -8.02 -5.09 1.90
CA ARG A 53 -8.47 -4.39 3.11
C ARG A 53 -9.99 -4.41 3.25
N VAL A 54 -10.72 -4.13 2.18
CA VAL A 54 -12.20 -4.18 2.19
C VAL A 54 -12.70 -5.58 2.52
N ARG A 55 -12.11 -6.62 1.91
CA ARG A 55 -12.46 -8.01 2.23
C ARG A 55 -12.18 -8.38 3.69
N ALA A 56 -11.05 -7.93 4.24
CA ALA A 56 -10.73 -8.14 5.65
C ALA A 56 -11.77 -7.48 6.57
N LEU A 57 -12.19 -6.26 6.26
CA LEU A 57 -13.24 -5.58 7.01
C LEU A 57 -14.58 -6.32 6.94
N ASN A 58 -14.99 -6.78 5.75
CA ASN A 58 -16.20 -7.58 5.61
C ASN A 58 -16.13 -8.86 6.45
N ASN A 59 -15.01 -9.58 6.41
CA ASN A 59 -14.83 -10.76 7.25
C ASN A 59 -14.91 -10.45 8.75
N SER A 60 -14.41 -9.29 9.19
CA SER A 60 -14.56 -8.85 10.57
C SER A 60 -16.03 -8.58 10.91
N VAL A 61 -16.77 -7.89 10.05
CA VAL A 61 -18.21 -7.65 10.25
C VAL A 61 -18.99 -8.96 10.32
N ASP A 62 -18.77 -9.86 9.36
CA ASP A 62 -19.41 -11.18 9.32
C ASP A 62 -19.06 -11.99 10.58
N GLY A 63 -17.82 -11.91 11.05
CA GLY A 63 -17.37 -12.54 12.29
C GLY A 63 -18.08 -11.99 13.53
N VAL A 64 -18.24 -10.67 13.64
CA VAL A 64 -19.00 -10.05 14.73
C VAL A 64 -20.48 -10.45 14.67
N THR A 65 -21.10 -10.43 13.49
CA THR A 65 -22.49 -10.84 13.31
C THR A 65 -22.70 -12.32 13.66
N ALA A 66 -21.78 -13.20 13.25
CA ALA A 66 -21.82 -14.61 13.62
C ALA A 66 -21.66 -14.82 15.13
N ALA A 67 -20.76 -14.08 15.78
CA ALA A 67 -20.58 -14.13 17.22
C ALA A 67 -21.81 -13.62 17.97
N TRP A 68 -22.46 -12.56 17.47
CA TRP A 68 -23.71 -12.02 18.02
C TRP A 68 -24.82 -13.08 18.01
N PHE A 69 -25.09 -13.68 16.85
CA PHE A 69 -26.12 -14.72 16.75
C PHE A 69 -25.76 -15.98 17.54
N SER A 70 -24.49 -16.38 17.58
CA SER A 70 -24.04 -17.52 18.39
C SER A 70 -24.25 -17.29 19.88
N PHE A 71 -24.02 -16.07 20.36
CA PHE A 71 -24.31 -15.69 21.75
C PHE A 71 -25.80 -15.75 22.02
N GLN A 72 -26.61 -15.19 21.12
CA GLN A 72 -28.06 -15.19 21.24
C GLN A 72 -28.65 -16.60 21.23
N ASP A 73 -28.14 -17.51 20.41
CA ASP A 73 -28.58 -18.92 20.39
C ASP A 73 -28.22 -19.62 21.71
N ARG A 74 -26.99 -19.41 22.21
CA ARG A 74 -26.49 -20.06 23.43
C ARG A 74 -27.19 -19.57 24.71
N TYR A 75 -27.37 -18.26 24.86
CA TYR A 75 -27.84 -17.65 26.11
C TYR A 75 -29.27 -17.12 26.03
N ARG A 76 -29.90 -17.16 24.84
CA ARG A 76 -31.26 -16.66 24.57
C ARG A 76 -31.46 -15.20 25.00
N ALA A 77 -30.40 -14.41 24.96
CA ALA A 77 -30.37 -13.00 25.32
C ALA A 77 -29.37 -12.25 24.42
N PHE A 78 -29.49 -10.93 24.33
CA PHE A 78 -28.53 -10.13 23.58
C PHE A 78 -27.22 -9.93 24.36
N PRO A 79 -26.06 -9.89 23.68
CA PRO A 79 -24.79 -9.49 24.30
C PRO A 79 -24.89 -8.10 24.92
N GLY A 80 -24.62 -7.98 26.23
CA GLY A 80 -24.73 -6.72 26.99
C GLY A 80 -25.99 -6.64 27.86
N ASP A 81 -27.07 -7.30 27.46
CA ASP A 81 -28.35 -7.34 28.19
C ASP A 81 -28.54 -8.64 29.01
N TYR A 82 -27.54 -9.52 28.99
CA TYR A 82 -27.65 -10.83 29.60
C TYR A 82 -27.59 -10.79 31.14
N THR A 83 -28.68 -11.22 31.80
CA THR A 83 -28.90 -11.10 33.26
C THR A 83 -28.08 -12.06 34.12
N GLN A 84 -27.45 -13.07 33.54
CA GLN A 84 -26.62 -14.05 34.26
C GLN A 84 -25.16 -14.07 33.79
N ALA A 85 -24.68 -12.94 33.26
CA ALA A 85 -23.32 -12.79 32.74
C ALA A 85 -22.24 -13.13 33.78
N THR A 86 -22.34 -12.65 35.01
CA THR A 86 -21.35 -12.89 36.08
C THR A 86 -21.27 -14.37 36.50
N VAL A 87 -22.32 -15.15 36.24
CA VAL A 87 -22.37 -16.59 36.61
C VAL A 87 -21.93 -17.47 35.45
N ASN A 88 -22.36 -17.15 34.23
CA ASN A 88 -22.27 -18.06 33.08
C ASN A 88 -21.18 -17.67 32.07
N LEU A 89 -20.55 -16.50 32.21
CA LEU A 89 -19.42 -16.08 31.37
C LEU A 89 -18.09 -16.19 32.16
N PRO A 90 -16.96 -16.46 31.48
CA PRO A 90 -15.65 -16.45 32.12
C PRO A 90 -15.28 -15.04 32.60
N ASP A 91 -15.22 -14.84 33.92
CA ASP A 91 -14.83 -13.57 34.53
C ASP A 91 -13.57 -13.70 35.41
N PRO A 92 -12.37 -13.79 34.80
CA PRO A 92 -11.13 -13.94 35.56
C PRO A 92 -10.74 -12.71 36.38
N ASN A 93 -11.32 -11.54 36.09
CA ASN A 93 -10.94 -10.25 36.71
C ASN A 93 -12.06 -9.58 37.51
N GLY A 94 -13.25 -10.19 37.61
CA GLY A 94 -14.39 -9.61 38.30
C GLY A 94 -14.97 -8.37 37.60
N LEU A 95 -14.79 -8.25 36.28
CA LEU A 95 -15.18 -7.06 35.51
C LEU A 95 -16.53 -7.22 34.81
N ILE A 96 -17.12 -8.42 34.82
CA ILE A 96 -18.37 -8.71 34.11
C ILE A 96 -19.56 -8.44 35.02
N ALA A 97 -20.43 -7.52 34.59
CA ALA A 97 -21.70 -7.24 35.24
C ALA A 97 -22.87 -7.89 34.48
N ASN A 98 -23.92 -8.25 35.22
CA ASN A 98 -25.19 -8.69 34.64
C ASN A 98 -25.90 -7.52 33.95
N GLY A 99 -26.48 -7.79 32.77
CA GLY A 99 -27.43 -6.89 32.12
C GLY A 99 -28.78 -6.86 32.84
N ASN A 100 -29.68 -6.00 32.38
CA ASN A 100 -30.99 -5.76 32.98
C ASN A 100 -32.13 -6.62 32.37
N GLY A 101 -31.89 -7.27 31.23
CA GLY A 101 -32.81 -8.20 30.59
C GLY A 101 -34.04 -7.55 29.94
N ASP A 102 -33.91 -6.29 29.49
CA ASP A 102 -35.03 -5.53 28.93
C ASP A 102 -35.17 -5.65 27.41
N GLY A 103 -34.29 -6.43 26.77
CA GLY A 103 -34.26 -6.64 25.33
C GLY A 103 -33.62 -5.48 24.56
N LEU A 104 -33.03 -4.51 25.25
CA LEU A 104 -32.31 -3.38 24.71
C LEU A 104 -30.82 -3.48 25.13
N VAL A 105 -29.94 -2.99 24.28
CA VAL A 105 -28.47 -3.02 24.45
C VAL A 105 -27.88 -1.66 24.19
#